data_AF-A0A3L8C8U5-F1
#
_entry.id   AF-A0A3L8C8U5-F1
#
_cell.length_a   1.000
_cell.length_b   1.000
_cell.length_c   1.000
_cell.angle_alpha   90.00
_cell.angle_beta   90.00
_cell.angle_gamma   90.00
#
_symmetry.space_group_name_H-M   'P 1'
#
loop_
_entity.id
_entity.type
_entity.pdbx_description
1 polymer ?
#
loop_
_entity_poly.entity_id
_entity_poly.type
_entity_poly.pdbx_seq_one_letter_code
_entity_poly.pdbx_strand_id
1 'polypeptide(L)'
;MKTLPETIYLLIGLFLIVSILSVMVVFLYMAYFCMDKILQNLGNSHAVIIKKRSLGIDPISRLLLMNCISTLFIFSRQSLKCGDLSLEDYRSFPVGLKRTIESCGILMVVLSVICVIFVVFGNYQRWA
;
A
#
# COMPACT_ATOMS: atom_id res chain seq x y z
N MET A 1 8.22 -37.54 9.07
CA MET A 1 8.66 -36.95 7.78
C MET A 1 7.50 -36.10 7.28
N LYS A 2 7.69 -34.79 7.05
CA LYS A 2 6.62 -33.95 6.48
C LYS A 2 6.30 -34.45 5.08
N THR A 3 5.02 -34.52 4.74
CA THR A 3 4.61 -34.94 3.41
C THR A 3 4.98 -33.86 2.38
N LEU A 4 5.24 -34.27 1.13
CA LEU A 4 5.49 -33.36 0.01
C LEU A 4 4.49 -32.18 -0.07
N PRO A 5 3.16 -32.39 0.04
CA PRO A 5 2.19 -31.29 -0.03
C PRO A 5 2.30 -30.28 1.12
N GLU A 6 2.57 -30.73 2.36
CA GLU A 6 2.74 -29.83 3.50
C GLU A 6 3.97 -28.92 3.33
N THR A 7 5.04 -29.46 2.75
CA THR A 7 6.27 -28.69 2.49
C THR A 7 6.05 -27.62 1.44
N ILE A 8 5.31 -27.94 0.37
CA ILE A 8 4.96 -26.99 -0.69
C ILE A 8 4.07 -25.88 -0.13
N TYR A 9 3.07 -26.22 0.68
CA TYR A 9 2.19 -25.24 1.32
C TYR A 9 2.96 -24.26 2.21
N LEU A 10 3.89 -24.76 3.04
CA LEU A 10 4.73 -23.93 3.89
C LEU A 10 5.66 -23.01 3.08
N LEU A 11 6.24 -23.50 1.98
CA LEU A 11 7.11 -22.69 1.12
C LEU A 11 6.34 -21.54 0.45
N ILE A 12 5.13 -21.80 -0.05
CA ILE A 12 4.26 -20.77 -0.63
C ILE A 12 3.88 -19.73 0.42
N GLY A 13 3.48 -20.18 1.62
CA GLY A 13 3.18 -19.27 2.72
C GLY A 13 4.37 -18.38 3.11
N LEU A 14 5.56 -18.97 3.21
CA LEU A 14 6.79 -18.21 3.50
C LEU A 14 7.11 -17.19 2.40
N PHE A 15 6.99 -17.59 1.13
CA PHE A 15 7.21 -16.70 -0.01
C PHE A 15 6.26 -15.51 -0.01
N LEU A 16 4.98 -15.73 0.32
CA LEU A 16 3.99 -14.67 0.46
C LEU A 16 4.34 -13.69 1.59
N ILE A 17 4.75 -14.19 2.76
CA ILE A 17 5.17 -13.35 3.89
C ILE A 17 6.37 -12.47 3.50
N VAL A 18 7.40 -13.08 2.89
CA VAL A 18 8.59 -12.35 2.44
C VAL A 18 8.23 -11.30 1.39
N SER A 19 7.31 -11.61 0.48
CA SER A 19 6.82 -10.67 -0.54
C SER A 19 6.07 -9.48 0.06
N ILE A 20 5.24 -9.70 1.09
CA ILE A 20 4.55 -8.62 1.80
C ILE A 20 5.56 -7.73 2.53
N LEU A 21 6.52 -8.32 3.22
CA LEU A 21 7.55 -7.59 3.95
C LEU A 21 8.41 -6.75 3.00
N SER A 22 8.81 -7.28 1.85
CA SER A 22 9.60 -6.53 0.87
C SER A 22 8.83 -5.33 0.33
N VAL A 23 7.53 -5.49 0.01
CA VAL A 23 6.66 -4.38 -0.40
C VAL A 23 6.53 -3.34 0.71
N MET A 24 6.37 -3.76 1.97
CA MET A 24 6.37 -2.83 3.11
C MET A 24 7.67 -2.02 3.21
N VAL A 25 8.83 -2.65 3.01
CA VAL A 25 10.12 -1.95 3.01
C VAL A 25 10.22 -0.95 1.87
N VAL A 26 9.74 -1.29 0.67
CA VAL A 26 9.68 -0.36 -0.47
C VAL A 26 8.75 0.82 -0.17
N PHE A 27 7.61 0.57 0.48
CA PHE A 27 6.70 1.62 0.93
C PHE A 27 7.33 2.52 1.99
N LEU A 28 8.09 1.95 2.93
CA LEU A 28 8.83 2.70 3.95
C LEU A 28 9.90 3.58 3.27
N TYR A 29 10.66 3.01 2.33
CA TYR A 29 11.67 3.74 1.56
C TYR A 29 11.04 4.92 0.79
N MET A 30 9.93 4.66 0.09
CA MET A 30 9.18 5.71 -0.61
C MET A 30 8.60 6.74 0.36
N ALA A 31 8.18 6.32 1.57
CA ALA A 31 7.71 7.22 2.61
C ALA A 31 8.82 8.09 3.21
N TYR A 32 10.08 7.66 3.19
CA TYR A 32 11.21 8.48 3.66
C TYR A 32 11.76 9.40 2.57
N PHE A 33 11.92 8.90 1.34
CA PHE A 33 12.58 9.64 0.26
C PHE A 33 11.64 10.44 -0.63
N CYS A 34 10.38 10.01 -0.74
CA CYS A 34 9.42 10.61 -1.65
C CYS A 34 8.32 11.39 -0.97
N MET A 35 7.99 11.06 0.28
CA MET A 35 6.88 11.70 0.99
C MET A 35 7.01 13.22 1.10
N ASP A 36 8.22 13.76 1.24
CA ASP A 36 8.43 15.22 1.24
C ASP A 36 7.99 15.87 -0.08
N LYS A 37 8.34 15.27 -1.23
CA LYS A 37 7.90 15.73 -2.55
C LYS A 37 6.39 15.58 -2.76
N ILE A 38 5.83 14.48 -2.25
CA ILE A 38 4.38 14.23 -2.32
C ILE A 38 3.62 15.26 -1.47
N LEU A 39 4.07 15.51 -0.24
CA LEU A 39 3.50 16.48 0.69
C LEU A 39 3.63 17.91 0.19
N GLN A 40 4.73 18.25 -0.48
CA GLN A 40 4.93 19.55 -1.09
C GLN A 40 3.95 19.80 -2.25
N ASN A 41 3.71 18.78 -3.09
CA ASN A 41 2.80 18.88 -4.23
C ASN A 41 1.31 18.75 -3.87
N LEU A 42 0.97 18.09 -2.75
CA LEU A 42 -0.41 17.98 -2.24
C LEU A 42 -0.69 18.96 -1.08
N GLY A 43 0.10 20.03 -0.95
CA GLY A 43 0.03 20.97 0.17
C GLY A 43 -1.33 21.67 0.32
N ASN A 44 -2.13 21.75 -0.74
CA ASN A 44 -3.48 22.34 -0.72
C ASN A 44 -4.60 21.31 -0.51
N SER A 45 -4.31 20.02 -0.54
CA SER A 45 -5.33 18.97 -0.45
C SER A 45 -5.71 18.67 1.01
N HIS A 46 -7.00 18.76 1.32
CA HIS A 46 -7.52 18.68 2.70
C HIS A 46 -7.16 17.36 3.41
N ALA A 47 -7.21 16.23 2.69
CA ALA A 47 -6.83 14.92 3.20
C ALA A 47 -5.34 14.85 3.61
N VAL A 48 -4.49 15.63 2.95
CA VAL A 48 -3.04 15.68 3.21
C VAL A 48 -2.72 16.65 4.33
N ILE A 49 -3.41 17.77 4.45
CA ILE A 49 -3.25 18.73 5.56
C ILE A 49 -3.60 18.08 6.91
N ILE A 50 -4.71 17.36 6.98
CA ILE A 50 -5.14 16.64 8.19
C ILE A 50 -4.11 15.58 8.58
N LYS A 51 -3.59 14.85 7.59
CA LYS A 51 -2.59 13.80 7.78
C LYS A 51 -1.19 14.33 8.11
N LYS A 52 -0.78 15.47 7.54
CA LYS A 52 0.47 16.18 7.84
C LYS A 52 0.47 16.71 9.28
N ARG A 53 -0.67 17.15 9.81
CA ARG A 53 -0.79 17.55 11.22
C ARG A 53 -0.63 16.36 12.18
N SER A 54 -0.97 15.16 11.73
CA SER A 54 -0.80 13.91 12.49
C SER A 54 0.60 13.28 12.33
N LEU A 55 1.53 13.96 11.64
CA LEU A 55 2.87 13.42 11.38
C LEU A 55 3.75 13.47 12.63
N GLY A 56 3.85 12.35 13.36
CA GLY A 56 4.96 12.11 14.27
C GLY A 56 6.26 11.80 13.50
N ILE A 57 7.39 11.80 14.21
CA ILE A 57 8.71 11.42 13.66
C ILE A 57 8.76 9.89 13.36
N ASP A 58 7.72 9.16 13.74
CA ASP A 58 7.71 7.70 13.82
C ASP A 58 7.60 7.02 12.44
N PRO A 59 8.40 5.96 12.19
CA PRO A 59 8.39 5.22 10.93
C PRO A 59 7.03 4.58 10.60
N ILE A 60 6.30 4.14 11.62
CA ILE A 60 4.98 3.48 11.49
C ILE A 60 3.93 4.50 11.02
N SER A 61 3.92 5.69 11.62
CA SER A 61 3.02 6.79 11.26
C SER A 61 3.21 7.20 9.80
N ARG A 62 4.47 7.25 9.32
CA ARG A 62 4.82 7.54 7.93
C ARG A 62 4.38 6.45 6.96
N LEU A 63 4.55 5.18 7.32
CA LEU A 63 4.07 4.05 6.53
C LEU A 63 2.55 4.08 6.35
N LEU A 64 1.80 4.28 7.43
CA LEU A 64 0.35 4.36 7.38
C LEU A 64 -0.13 5.51 6.50
N LEU A 65 0.57 6.65 6.57
CA LEU A 65 0.26 7.81 5.76
C LEU A 65 0.50 7.55 4.27
N MET A 66 1.64 6.94 3.93
CA MET A 66 1.98 6.57 2.57
C MET A 66 1.00 5.53 2.01
N ASN A 67 0.58 4.56 2.85
CA ASN A 67 -0.44 3.59 2.47
C ASN A 67 -1.79 4.29 2.19
N CYS A 68 -2.23 5.21 3.06
CA CYS A 68 -3.44 6.00 2.80
C CYS A 68 -3.34 6.84 1.53
N ILE A 69 -2.20 7.49 1.26
CA ILE A 69 -1.99 8.25 0.03
C ILE A 69 -2.06 7.31 -1.18
N SER A 70 -1.39 6.16 -1.13
CA SER A 70 -1.46 5.16 -2.20
C SER A 70 -2.90 4.73 -2.47
N THR A 71 -3.68 4.46 -1.43
CA THR A 71 -5.12 4.13 -1.56
C THR A 71 -5.93 5.28 -2.16
N LEU A 72 -5.67 6.53 -1.77
CA LEU A 72 -6.31 7.72 -2.38
C LEU A 72 -5.99 7.83 -3.88
N PHE A 73 -4.77 7.47 -4.30
CA PHE A 73 -4.39 7.45 -5.71
C PHE A 73 -5.03 6.29 -6.48
N ILE A 74 -5.05 5.07 -5.90
CA ILE A 74 -5.76 3.91 -6.47
C ILE A 74 -7.24 4.25 -6.68
N PHE A 75 -7.86 4.90 -5.69
CA PHE A 75 -9.24 5.37 -5.75
C PHE A 75 -9.36 6.84 -6.14
N SER A 76 -8.46 7.35 -6.99
CA SER A 76 -8.42 8.79 -7.36
C SER A 76 -9.76 9.31 -7.88
N ARG A 77 -10.49 8.51 -8.67
CA ARG A 77 -11.84 8.88 -9.15
C ARG A 77 -12.87 9.06 -8.03
N GLN A 78 -12.77 8.27 -6.96
CA GLN A 78 -13.66 8.37 -5.80
C GLN A 78 -13.24 9.55 -4.92
N SER A 79 -11.95 9.72 -4.67
CA SER A 79 -11.40 10.80 -3.84
C SER A 79 -11.57 12.19 -4.48
N LEU A 80 -11.52 12.29 -5.81
CA LEU A 80 -11.86 13.52 -6.55
C LEU A 80 -13.35 13.86 -6.42
N LYS A 81 -14.23 12.86 -6.36
CA LYS A 81 -15.68 13.08 -6.15
C LYS A 81 -16.02 13.49 -4.72
N CYS A 82 -15.29 12.98 -3.74
CA CYS A 82 -15.48 13.33 -2.32
C CYS A 82 -14.85 14.67 -1.92
N GLY A 83 -14.04 15.30 -2.79
CA GLY A 83 -13.34 16.55 -2.48
C GLY A 83 -12.10 16.37 -1.59
N ASP A 84 -11.70 15.12 -1.29
CA ASP A 84 -10.49 14.81 -0.53
C ASP A 84 -9.21 15.15 -1.32
N LEU A 85 -9.31 15.12 -2.65
CA LEU A 85 -8.22 15.40 -3.58
C LEU A 85 -8.53 16.63 -4.45
N SER A 86 -7.69 17.66 -4.41
CA SER A 86 -7.78 18.78 -5.35
C SER A 86 -7.41 18.31 -6.76
N LEU A 87 -8.26 18.64 -7.74
CA LEU A 87 -8.07 18.26 -9.14
C LEU A 87 -6.84 18.93 -9.77
N GLU A 88 -6.45 20.10 -9.24
CA GLU A 88 -5.30 20.89 -9.67
C GLU A 88 -3.99 20.28 -9.16
N ASP A 89 -3.93 19.92 -7.87
CA ASP A 89 -2.80 19.20 -7.27
C ASP A 89 -2.60 17.83 -7.92
N TYR A 90 -3.69 17.14 -8.28
CA TYR A 90 -3.63 15.86 -8.97
C TYR A 90 -3.07 15.96 -10.41
N ARG A 91 -3.35 17.07 -11.12
CA ARG A 91 -2.83 17.31 -12.48
C ARG A 91 -1.39 17.79 -12.50
N SER A 92 -0.98 18.55 -11.49
CA SER A 92 0.40 19.04 -11.33
C SER A 92 1.37 17.95 -10.83
N PHE A 93 0.84 16.78 -10.46
CA PHE A 93 1.64 15.72 -9.87
C PHE A 93 2.55 15.01 -10.89
N PRO A 94 3.83 14.76 -10.56
CA PRO A 94 4.76 14.11 -11.49
C PRO A 94 4.28 12.71 -11.87
N VAL A 95 4.06 12.51 -13.17
CA VAL A 95 3.46 11.29 -13.75
C VAL A 95 4.25 10.02 -13.41
N GLY A 96 5.58 10.12 -13.37
CA GLY A 96 6.44 9.00 -12.97
C GLY A 96 6.20 8.56 -11.54
N LEU A 97 6.04 9.51 -10.62
CA LEU A 97 5.83 9.22 -9.20
C LEU A 97 4.45 8.66 -8.93
N LYS A 98 3.44 9.21 -9.60
CA LYS A 98 2.07 8.70 -9.60
C LYS A 98 2.02 7.22 -9.99
N ARG A 99 2.64 6.87 -11.13
CA ARG A 99 2.66 5.47 -11.61
C ARG A 99 3.33 4.53 -10.61
N THR A 100 4.43 4.94 -9.99
CA THR A 100 5.11 4.10 -9.00
C THR A 100 4.23 3.86 -7.78
N ILE A 101 3.56 4.90 -7.26
CA ILE A 101 2.67 4.79 -6.10
C ILE A 101 1.43 3.94 -6.42
N GLU A 102 0.81 4.15 -7.58
CA GLU A 102 -0.33 3.34 -8.05
C GLU A 102 0.08 1.88 -8.24
N SER A 103 1.22 1.62 -8.90
CA SER A 103 1.70 0.25 -9.16
C SER A 103 2.04 -0.48 -7.86
N CYS A 104 2.74 0.17 -6.93
CA CYS A 104 3.06 -0.41 -5.63
C CYS A 104 1.79 -0.68 -4.80
N GLY A 105 0.83 0.24 -4.85
CA GLY A 105 -0.46 0.10 -4.17
C GLY A 105 -1.29 -1.06 -4.71
N ILE A 106 -1.43 -1.16 -6.03
CA ILE A 106 -2.12 -2.28 -6.69
C ILE A 106 -1.43 -3.60 -6.34
N LEU A 107 -0.10 -3.66 -6.40
CA LEU A 107 0.66 -4.86 -6.07
C LEU A 107 0.39 -5.31 -4.61
N MET A 108 0.37 -4.36 -3.66
CA MET A 108 0.08 -4.66 -2.26
C MET A 108 -1.34 -5.23 -2.07
N VAL A 109 -2.34 -4.63 -2.74
CA VAL A 109 -3.73 -5.11 -2.69
C VAL A 109 -3.84 -6.51 -3.28
N VAL A 110 -3.24 -6.75 -4.44
CA VAL A 110 -3.25 -8.07 -5.11
C VAL A 110 -2.59 -9.13 -4.23
N LEU A 111 -1.42 -8.85 -3.66
CA LEU A 111 -0.74 -9.78 -2.74
C LEU A 111 -1.59 -10.07 -1.50
N SER A 112 -2.25 -9.04 -0.95
CA SER A 112 -3.14 -9.21 0.21
C SER A 112 -4.34 -10.10 -0.11
N VAL A 113 -4.97 -9.92 -1.27
CA VAL A 113 -6.09 -10.75 -1.73
C VAL A 113 -5.65 -12.20 -1.94
N ILE A 114 -4.50 -12.42 -2.58
CA ILE A 114 -3.91 -13.75 -2.78
C ILE A 114 -3.66 -14.43 -1.42
N CYS A 115 -3.13 -13.71 -0.44
CA CYS A 115 -2.94 -14.22 0.91
C CYS A 115 -4.25 -14.62 1.59
N VAL A 116 -5.30 -13.79 1.48
CA VAL A 116 -6.62 -14.12 2.05
C VAL A 116 -7.17 -15.40 1.40
N ILE A 117 -7.11 -15.51 0.07
CA ILE A 117 -7.56 -16.71 -0.65
C ILE A 117 -6.77 -17.94 -0.20
N PHE A 118 -5.44 -17.83 -0.07
CA PHE A 118 -4.58 -18.91 0.39
C PHE A 118 -4.93 -19.37 1.81
N VAL A 119 -5.16 -18.43 2.73
CA VAL A 119 -5.58 -18.72 4.11
C VAL A 119 -6.97 -19.35 4.15
N VAL A 120 -7.93 -18.84 3.38
CA VAL A 120 -9.28 -19.40 3.31
C VAL A 120 -9.25 -20.83 2.75
N PHE A 121 -8.47 -21.07 1.70
CA PHE A 121 -8.31 -22.39 1.10
C PHE A 121 -7.65 -23.39 2.07
N GLY A 122 -6.58 -22.96 2.77
CA GLY A 122 -5.92 -23.79 3.78
C GLY A 122 -6.81 -24.10 4.97
N ASN A 123 -7.69 -23.16 5.37
CA ASN A 123 -8.72 -23.44 6.35
C ASN A 123 -9.72 -24.46 5.80
N TYR A 124 -10.27 -24.27 4.60
CA TYR A 124 -11.25 -25.18 4.01
C TYR A 124 -10.76 -26.63 3.96
N GLN A 125 -9.51 -26.86 3.55
CA GLN A 125 -8.91 -28.21 3.55
C GLN A 125 -8.70 -28.82 4.94
N ARG A 126 -8.71 -28.00 6.00
CA ARG A 126 -8.61 -28.47 7.39
C ARG A 126 -9.95 -28.90 7.98
N TRP A 127 -11.07 -28.49 7.35
CA TRP A 127 -12.44 -28.86 7.73
C TRP A 127 -13.04 -29.99 6.87
N ALA A 128 -12.40 -30.35 5.75
CA ALA A 128 -12.78 -31.46 4.86
C ALA A 128 -11.96 -32.72 5.16
#